data_AF-A0A359JHW7-F1
#
_entry.id   AF-A0A359JHW7-F1
#
_cell.length_a   1.000
_cell.length_b   1.000
_cell.length_c   1.000
_cell.angle_alpha   90.00
_cell.angle_beta   90.00
_cell.angle_gamma   90.00
#
_symmetry.space_group_name_H-M   'P 1'
#
loop_
_entity.id
_entity.type
_entity.pdbx_description
1 polymer ?
#
loop_
_entity_poly.entity_id
_entity_poly.type
_entity_poly.pdbx_seq_one_letter_code
_entity_poly.pdbx_strand_id
1 'polypeptide(L)'
;SYRQVGSKDDVFVELKKKYKGIVYKRRIEVPAFQAMDWLLAGGEKPGISTASEQANFRQIRDEIDYFLRRYERSGMGPKVFLSYEREAYAPVSGSEDDIRITFDTNILARGKDLLLSSPAYGDPVLDQGLTIMEVKVPRDGAIPMWLARTLSENGIVKSSFSKYGKYYMETAGARQKIIGTLLWEDIPELDMKGELLYV
;
A
#
# COMPACT_ATOMS: atom_id res chain seq x y z
N SER A 1 -5.75 -7.11 -3.93
CA SER A 1 -5.87 -8.59 -3.91
C SER A 1 -4.58 -9.26 -3.40
N TYR A 2 -4.60 -10.55 -3.04
CA TYR A 2 -3.41 -11.36 -2.73
C TYR A 2 -2.94 -12.25 -3.90
N ARG A 3 -3.73 -12.36 -4.97
CA ARG A 3 -3.45 -13.16 -6.17
C ARG A 3 -4.02 -12.49 -7.41
N GLN A 4 -3.75 -13.03 -8.59
CA GLN A 4 -4.43 -12.58 -9.81
C GLN A 4 -5.96 -12.67 -9.64
N VAL A 5 -6.67 -11.61 -10.02
CA VAL A 5 -8.09 -11.42 -9.69
C VAL A 5 -8.98 -11.86 -10.85
N GLY A 6 -9.90 -12.78 -10.59
CA GLY A 6 -11.07 -13.04 -11.42
C GLY A 6 -12.21 -12.05 -11.15
N SER A 7 -13.14 -11.88 -12.09
CA SER A 7 -14.22 -10.89 -11.98
C SER A 7 -15.18 -11.10 -10.80
N LYS A 8 -15.26 -12.33 -10.28
CA LYS A 8 -16.09 -12.70 -9.12
C LYS A 8 -15.30 -12.81 -7.82
N ASP A 9 -13.98 -12.63 -7.85
CA ASP A 9 -13.17 -12.63 -6.64
C ASP A 9 -13.40 -11.33 -5.87
N ASP A 10 -13.28 -11.41 -4.56
CA ASP A 10 -13.31 -10.24 -3.71
C ASP A 10 -11.96 -9.49 -3.73
N VAL A 11 -12.04 -8.17 -3.68
CA VAL A 11 -10.90 -7.25 -3.65
C VAL A 11 -11.02 -6.29 -2.49
N PHE A 12 -9.87 -5.80 -2.02
CA PHE A 12 -9.83 -4.77 -0.98
C PHE A 12 -9.74 -3.39 -1.62
N VAL A 13 -10.72 -2.54 -1.35
CA VAL A 13 -10.61 -1.10 -1.61
C VAL A 13 -10.05 -0.44 -0.36
N GLU A 14 -8.86 0.14 -0.44
CA GLU A 14 -8.08 0.61 0.71
C GLU A 14 -7.71 2.10 0.59
N LEU A 15 -8.09 2.89 1.59
CA LEU A 15 -7.67 4.27 1.76
C LEU A 15 -6.56 4.36 2.82
N LYS A 16 -5.42 4.94 2.44
CA LYS A 16 -4.32 5.28 3.36
C LYS A 16 -4.26 6.77 3.57
N LYS A 17 -4.22 7.19 4.83
CA LYS A 17 -4.06 8.59 5.24
C LYS A 17 -2.85 8.78 6.14
N LYS A 18 -1.98 9.76 5.87
CA LYS A 18 -0.91 10.17 6.81
C LYS A 18 -1.34 11.42 7.57
N TYR A 19 -1.37 11.37 8.90
CA TYR A 19 -1.70 12.50 9.75
C TYR A 19 -0.78 12.53 10.98
N LYS A 20 -0.14 13.67 11.23
CA LYS A 20 0.86 13.86 12.31
C LYS A 20 1.89 12.72 12.40
N GLY A 21 2.43 12.32 11.25
CA GLY A 21 3.43 11.25 11.14
C GLY A 21 2.89 9.81 11.23
N ILE A 22 1.62 9.62 11.56
CA ILE A 22 0.98 8.31 11.68
C ILE A 22 0.24 7.98 10.38
N VAL A 23 0.42 6.76 9.87
CA VAL A 23 -0.32 6.24 8.71
C VAL A 23 -1.53 5.45 9.20
N TYR A 24 -2.71 5.91 8.82
CA TYR A 24 -3.99 5.25 9.00
C TYR A 24 -4.35 4.51 7.72
N LYS A 25 -4.84 3.28 7.85
CA LYS A 25 -5.20 2.41 6.73
C LYS A 25 -6.57 1.83 6.99
N ARG A 26 -7.48 2.00 6.06
CA ARG A 26 -8.88 1.57 6.17
C ARG A 26 -9.26 0.89 4.88
N ARG A 27 -9.92 -0.27 4.95
CA ARG A 27 -10.31 -1.02 3.77
C ARG A 27 -11.67 -1.70 3.93
N ILE A 28 -12.34 -1.88 2.82
CA ILE A 28 -13.51 -2.75 2.69
C ILE A 28 -13.20 -3.84 1.68
N GLU A 29 -13.87 -4.98 1.80
CA GLU A 29 -13.82 -6.09 0.86
C GLU A 29 -15.11 -6.10 0.05
N VAL A 30 -14.99 -6.10 -1.27
CA VAL A 30 -16.12 -6.07 -2.20
C VAL A 30 -15.78 -6.89 -3.45
N PRO A 31 -16.78 -7.40 -4.20
CA PRO A 31 -16.50 -8.09 -5.46
C PRO A 31 -15.76 -7.19 -6.46
N ALA A 32 -14.78 -7.76 -7.18
CA ALA A 32 -13.95 -7.03 -8.13
C ALA A 32 -14.77 -6.21 -9.13
N PHE A 33 -15.84 -6.79 -9.68
CA PHE A 33 -16.69 -6.08 -10.63
C PHE A 33 -17.36 -4.83 -10.02
N GLN A 34 -17.78 -4.87 -8.75
CA GLN A 34 -18.36 -3.71 -8.07
C GLN A 34 -17.30 -2.64 -7.78
N ALA A 35 -16.10 -3.05 -7.38
CA ALA A 35 -15.00 -2.10 -7.20
C ALA A 35 -14.65 -1.40 -8.52
N MET A 36 -14.59 -2.14 -9.63
CA MET A 36 -14.29 -1.56 -10.95
C MET A 36 -15.38 -0.60 -11.42
N ASP A 37 -16.65 -0.97 -11.26
CA ASP A 37 -17.79 -0.12 -11.62
C ASP A 37 -17.79 1.18 -10.81
N TRP A 38 -17.69 1.06 -9.48
CA TRP A 38 -17.70 2.20 -8.57
C TRP A 38 -16.50 3.13 -8.76
N LEU A 39 -15.27 2.59 -8.83
CA LEU A 39 -14.05 3.39 -8.78
C LEU A 39 -13.63 3.94 -10.14
N LEU A 40 -14.02 3.29 -11.24
CA LEU A 40 -13.55 3.63 -12.59
C LEU A 40 -14.66 4.04 -13.54
N ALA A 41 -15.83 3.41 -13.45
CA ALA A 41 -16.93 3.67 -14.38
C ALA A 41 -17.91 4.74 -13.87
N GLY A 42 -17.70 5.28 -12.68
CA GLY A 42 -18.62 6.23 -12.04
C GLY A 42 -19.91 5.57 -11.55
N GLY A 43 -19.90 4.25 -11.37
CA GLY A 43 -21.01 3.48 -10.83
C GLY A 43 -21.29 3.82 -9.37
N GLU A 44 -22.40 3.29 -8.86
CA GLU A 44 -22.78 3.51 -7.46
C GLU A 44 -21.83 2.80 -6.51
N LYS A 45 -21.58 3.43 -5.34
CA LYS A 45 -20.84 2.77 -4.27
C LYS A 45 -21.51 1.45 -3.87
N PRO A 46 -20.74 0.40 -3.53
CA PRO A 46 -21.26 -0.90 -3.16
C PRO A 46 -22.39 -0.81 -2.12
N GLY A 47 -23.50 -1.45 -2.47
CA GLY A 47 -24.66 -1.61 -1.60
C GLY A 47 -24.35 -2.51 -0.41
N ILE A 48 -25.25 -2.50 0.57
CA ILE A 48 -25.14 -3.37 1.74
C ILE A 48 -25.89 -4.66 1.44
N SER A 49 -25.16 -5.77 1.38
CA SER A 49 -25.71 -7.08 1.01
C SER A 49 -26.39 -7.78 2.20
N THR A 50 -25.95 -7.52 3.43
CA THR A 50 -26.55 -8.09 4.64
C THR A 50 -26.77 -7.05 5.73
N ALA A 51 -27.83 -7.23 6.53
CA ALA A 51 -28.09 -6.41 7.71
C ALA A 51 -26.96 -6.49 8.76
N SER A 52 -26.11 -7.52 8.68
CA SER A 52 -24.90 -7.72 9.48
C SER A 52 -23.68 -6.96 8.97
N GLU A 53 -23.78 -6.20 7.88
CA GLU A 53 -22.72 -5.27 7.50
C GLU A 53 -22.60 -4.17 8.54
N GLN A 54 -21.50 -4.31 9.27
CA GLN A 54 -21.15 -3.56 10.45
C GLN A 54 -21.05 -2.07 10.12
N ALA A 55 -21.37 -1.19 11.07
CA ALA A 55 -21.23 0.26 10.92
C ALA A 55 -19.86 0.69 10.34
N ASN A 56 -18.81 -0.10 10.60
CA ASN A 56 -17.47 0.08 10.04
C ASN A 56 -17.43 0.01 8.50
N PHE A 57 -18.13 -0.93 7.86
CA PHE A 57 -18.15 -1.03 6.40
C PHE A 57 -18.77 0.23 5.79
N ARG A 58 -19.95 0.65 6.29
CA ARG A 58 -20.63 1.87 5.87
C ARG A 58 -19.73 3.09 6.00
N GLN A 59 -19.08 3.24 7.16
CA GLN A 59 -18.20 4.38 7.41
C GLN A 59 -17.03 4.40 6.43
N ILE A 60 -16.29 3.29 6.27
CA ILE A 60 -15.11 3.26 5.39
C ILE A 60 -15.51 3.47 3.93
N ARG A 61 -16.61 2.84 3.49
CA ARG A 61 -17.15 3.03 2.13
C ARG A 61 -17.50 4.50 1.88
N ASP A 62 -18.20 5.14 2.81
CA ASP A 62 -18.62 6.54 2.66
C ASP A 62 -17.44 7.51 2.72
N GLU A 63 -16.39 7.19 3.50
CA GLU A 63 -15.12 7.92 3.48
C GLU A 63 -14.42 7.82 2.12
N ILE A 64 -14.34 6.62 1.54
CA ILE A 64 -13.76 6.40 0.20
C ILE A 64 -14.59 7.15 -0.87
N ASP A 65 -15.92 7.04 -0.82
CA ASP A 65 -16.81 7.72 -1.75
C ASP A 65 -16.65 9.25 -1.70
N TYR A 66 -16.58 9.80 -0.48
CA TYR A 66 -16.31 11.21 -0.29
C TYR A 66 -14.94 11.61 -0.84
N PHE A 67 -13.90 10.80 -0.60
CA PHE A 67 -12.56 11.03 -1.13
C PHE A 67 -12.57 11.12 -2.66
N LEU A 68 -13.21 10.17 -3.33
CA LEU A 68 -13.33 10.16 -4.80
C LEU A 68 -14.02 11.43 -5.32
N ARG A 69 -15.17 11.80 -4.74
CA ARG A 69 -15.90 13.03 -5.13
C ARG A 69 -15.10 14.30 -4.85
N ARG A 70 -14.37 14.35 -3.74
CA ARG A 70 -13.57 15.52 -3.35
C ARG A 70 -12.43 15.80 -4.33
N TYR A 71 -11.90 14.77 -4.99
CA TYR A 71 -10.77 14.87 -5.91
C TYR A 71 -11.12 14.55 -7.37
N GLU A 72 -12.41 14.35 -7.69
CA GLU A 72 -12.91 14.07 -9.05
C GLU A 72 -12.35 15.05 -10.09
N ARG A 73 -12.41 16.35 -9.80
CA ARG A 73 -11.91 17.42 -10.68
C ARG A 73 -10.39 17.43 -10.87
N SER A 74 -9.65 16.66 -10.08
CA SER A 74 -8.18 16.57 -10.15
C SER A 74 -7.70 15.52 -11.15
N GLY A 75 -8.62 14.87 -11.89
CA GLY A 75 -8.27 13.78 -12.81
C GLY A 75 -7.77 12.53 -12.07
N MET A 76 -8.32 12.30 -10.87
CA MET A 76 -8.02 11.12 -10.07
C MET A 76 -8.45 9.86 -10.83
N GLY A 77 -7.60 8.85 -10.77
CA GLY A 77 -7.83 7.55 -11.39
C GLY A 77 -6.61 6.65 -11.17
N PRO A 78 -6.67 5.37 -11.56
CA PRO A 78 -5.55 4.46 -11.43
C PRO A 78 -4.30 5.01 -12.14
N LYS A 79 -3.16 4.97 -11.45
CA LYS A 79 -1.87 5.43 -12.00
C LYS A 79 -0.80 4.36 -12.02
N VAL A 80 -0.83 3.44 -11.05
CA VAL A 80 0.23 2.43 -10.89
C VAL A 80 -0.39 1.12 -10.44
N PHE A 81 -0.03 0.04 -11.13
CA PHE A 81 -0.21 -1.33 -10.66
C PHE A 81 1.09 -1.77 -9.99
N LEU A 82 1.00 -2.39 -8.81
CA LEU A 82 2.13 -2.89 -8.04
C LEU A 82 1.90 -4.35 -7.67
N SER A 83 2.86 -5.22 -8.00
CA SER A 83 2.90 -6.61 -7.55
C SER A 83 4.22 -6.91 -6.84
N TYR A 84 4.20 -7.88 -5.94
CA TYR A 84 5.38 -8.36 -5.24
C TYR A 84 5.09 -9.75 -4.66
N GLU A 85 6.15 -10.49 -4.39
CA GLU A 85 6.10 -11.73 -3.62
C GLU A 85 6.38 -11.39 -2.16
N ARG A 86 5.59 -11.94 -1.24
CA ARG A 86 5.72 -11.66 0.20
C ARG A 86 5.85 -12.93 1.01
N GLU A 87 6.92 -12.99 1.79
CA GLU A 87 7.07 -13.91 2.90
C GLU A 87 6.74 -13.16 4.21
N ALA A 88 5.89 -13.74 5.05
CA ALA A 88 5.45 -13.12 6.28
C ALA A 88 5.66 -14.06 7.47
N TYR A 89 6.38 -13.56 8.47
CA TYR A 89 6.63 -14.21 9.75
C TYR A 89 5.83 -13.50 10.83
N ALA A 90 5.05 -14.29 11.57
CA ALA A 90 4.24 -13.83 12.68
C ALA A 90 4.65 -14.54 13.97
N PRO A 91 4.36 -13.96 15.14
CA PRO A 91 4.60 -14.59 16.42
C PRO A 91 3.92 -15.96 16.50
N VAL A 92 4.60 -16.93 17.12
CA VAL A 92 3.99 -18.20 17.47
C VAL A 92 3.08 -17.96 18.67
N SER A 93 1.89 -18.58 18.70
CA SER A 93 0.98 -18.46 19.83
C SER A 93 1.69 -18.81 21.14
N GLY A 94 1.68 -17.87 22.09
CA GLY A 94 2.34 -18.01 23.40
C GLY A 94 3.79 -17.52 23.44
N SER A 95 4.34 -16.93 22.37
CA SER A 95 5.64 -16.25 22.43
C SER A 95 5.54 -14.93 23.18
N GLU A 96 6.61 -14.58 23.91
CA GLU A 96 6.73 -13.27 24.58
C GLU A 96 6.97 -12.13 23.57
N ASP A 97 7.57 -12.44 22.41
CA ASP A 97 7.82 -11.50 21.33
C ASP A 97 6.58 -11.32 20.43
N ASP A 98 5.93 -10.15 20.44
CA ASP A 98 4.86 -9.78 19.50
C ASP A 98 5.41 -9.03 18.27
N ILE A 99 6.35 -9.68 17.57
CA ILE A 99 7.03 -9.13 16.38
C ILE A 99 6.51 -9.73 15.08
N ARG A 100 6.28 -8.89 14.06
CA ARG A 100 5.98 -9.34 12.69
C ARG A 100 7.07 -8.88 11.74
N ILE A 101 7.56 -9.80 10.92
CA ILE A 101 8.59 -9.52 9.90
C ILE A 101 8.03 -9.92 8.55
N THR A 102 8.17 -9.07 7.54
CA THR A 102 7.84 -9.44 6.16
C THR A 102 8.99 -9.14 5.22
N PHE A 103 9.18 -10.00 4.23
CA PHE A 103 10.12 -9.81 3.14
C PHE A 103 9.34 -9.66 1.84
N ASP A 104 9.54 -8.54 1.15
CA ASP A 104 8.95 -8.29 -0.16
C ASP A 104 10.02 -8.36 -1.24
N THR A 105 9.87 -9.32 -2.14
CA THR A 105 10.74 -9.59 -3.28
C THR A 105 9.98 -9.40 -4.59
N ASN A 106 10.71 -9.41 -5.72
CA ASN A 106 10.12 -9.32 -7.06
C ASN A 106 9.09 -8.18 -7.21
N ILE A 107 9.44 -6.99 -6.72
CA ILE A 107 8.52 -5.85 -6.73
C ILE A 107 8.48 -5.28 -8.15
N LEU A 108 7.36 -5.47 -8.83
CA LEU A 108 7.12 -4.99 -10.18
C LEU A 108 6.07 -3.90 -10.16
N ALA A 109 6.26 -2.89 -11.00
CA ALA A 109 5.32 -1.81 -11.17
C ALA A 109 5.08 -1.49 -12.64
N ARG A 110 3.86 -1.03 -12.95
CA ARG A 110 3.54 -0.53 -14.29
C ARG A 110 2.55 0.61 -14.23
N GLY A 111 2.73 1.58 -15.13
CA GLY A 111 1.81 2.71 -15.35
C GLY A 111 0.76 2.48 -16.45
N LYS A 112 0.74 1.30 -17.05
CA LYS A 112 -0.21 0.87 -18.09
C LYS A 112 -0.83 -0.47 -17.71
N ASP A 113 -1.93 -0.85 -18.36
CA ASP A 113 -2.62 -2.13 -18.11
C ASP A 113 -2.85 -2.38 -16.60
N LEU A 114 -3.60 -1.46 -16.00
CA LEU A 114 -3.77 -1.37 -14.55
C LEU A 114 -4.81 -2.34 -14.00
N LEU A 115 -5.31 -3.26 -14.83
CA LEU A 115 -6.30 -4.25 -14.44
C LEU A 115 -5.67 -5.29 -13.52
N LEU A 116 -6.33 -5.58 -12.40
CA LEU A 116 -5.91 -6.62 -11.44
C LEU A 116 -6.04 -8.05 -12.01
N SER A 117 -6.79 -8.21 -13.10
CA SER A 117 -6.94 -9.47 -13.83
C SER A 117 -5.79 -9.75 -14.79
N SER A 118 -4.99 -8.75 -15.14
CA SER A 118 -3.82 -8.91 -15.99
C SER A 118 -2.69 -9.62 -15.22
N PRO A 119 -1.82 -10.41 -15.89
CA PRO A 119 -0.68 -11.06 -15.24
C PRO A 119 0.21 -10.06 -14.49
N ALA A 120 0.94 -10.53 -13.48
CA ALA A 120 1.96 -9.72 -12.81
C ALA A 120 3.17 -9.52 -13.73
N TYR A 121 3.39 -8.29 -14.17
CA TYR A 121 4.54 -7.88 -14.98
C TYR A 121 4.75 -6.36 -14.84
N GLY A 122 5.92 -5.87 -15.22
CA GLY A 122 6.24 -4.45 -15.20
C GLY A 122 7.73 -4.23 -15.03
N ASP A 123 8.07 -3.01 -14.68
CA ASP A 123 9.44 -2.60 -14.39
C ASP A 123 9.79 -2.96 -12.94
N PRO A 124 11.00 -3.48 -12.68
CA PRO A 124 11.45 -3.73 -11.33
C PRO A 124 11.58 -2.42 -10.55
N VAL A 125 10.97 -2.36 -9.37
CA VAL A 125 11.05 -1.21 -8.46
C VAL A 125 12.34 -1.25 -7.63
N LEU A 126 13.01 -2.39 -7.53
CA LEU A 126 14.27 -2.54 -6.83
C LEU A 126 15.35 -3.05 -7.77
N ASP A 127 16.60 -2.72 -7.45
CA ASP A 127 17.73 -3.34 -8.13
C ASP A 127 17.75 -4.84 -7.87
N GLN A 128 18.32 -5.58 -8.82
CA GLN A 128 18.36 -7.03 -8.75
C GLN A 128 19.06 -7.51 -7.47
N GLY A 129 18.43 -8.47 -6.78
CA GLY A 129 18.95 -9.03 -5.53
C GLY A 129 18.60 -8.25 -4.26
N LEU A 130 17.89 -7.12 -4.37
CA LEU A 130 17.41 -6.39 -3.20
C LEU A 130 16.02 -6.86 -2.76
N THR A 131 15.81 -6.87 -1.44
CA THR A 131 14.57 -7.24 -0.77
C THR A 131 14.18 -6.14 0.21
N ILE A 132 12.88 -5.84 0.33
CA ILE A 132 12.40 -4.98 1.42
C ILE A 132 12.04 -5.85 2.61
N MET A 133 12.75 -5.66 3.71
CA MET A 133 12.36 -6.19 5.00
C MET A 133 11.57 -5.12 5.77
N GLU A 134 10.37 -5.48 6.23
CA GLU A 134 9.57 -4.66 7.14
C GLU A 134 9.49 -5.35 8.49
N VAL A 135 9.94 -4.67 9.55
CA VAL A 135 9.84 -5.12 10.94
C VAL A 135 8.77 -4.29 11.65
N LYS A 136 7.76 -4.96 12.19
CA LYS A 136 6.71 -4.35 13.02
C LYS A 136 6.84 -4.85 14.44
N VAL A 137 7.03 -3.90 15.35
CA VAL A 137 6.97 -4.11 16.79
C VAL A 137 5.73 -3.44 17.37
N PRO A 138 5.18 -3.93 18.50
CA PRO A 138 4.08 -3.29 19.19
C PRO A 138 4.51 -1.89 19.65
N ARG A 139 3.55 -0.99 19.84
CA ARG A 139 3.84 0.41 20.19
C ARG A 139 4.66 0.56 21.47
N ASP A 140 4.39 -0.31 22.44
CA ASP A 140 5.06 -0.33 23.74
C ASP A 140 6.12 -1.44 23.83
N GLY A 141 6.38 -2.13 22.71
CA GLY A 141 7.35 -3.21 22.61
C GLY A 141 8.71 -2.72 22.12
N ALA A 142 9.77 -3.23 22.72
CA ALA A 142 11.13 -3.04 22.20
C ALA A 142 11.41 -4.02 21.05
N ILE A 143 12.39 -3.69 20.20
CA ILE A 143 12.94 -4.66 19.25
C ILE A 143 13.66 -5.76 20.06
N PRO A 144 13.35 -7.05 19.86
CA PRO A 144 14.04 -8.13 20.54
C PRO A 144 15.55 -8.09 20.31
N MET A 145 16.34 -8.38 21.34
CA MET A 145 17.79 -8.27 21.31
C MET A 145 18.43 -9.15 20.23
N TRP A 146 17.88 -10.35 19.99
CA TRP A 146 18.37 -11.25 18.95
C TRP A 146 18.23 -10.62 17.56
N LEU A 147 17.13 -9.89 17.31
CA LEU A 147 16.91 -9.22 16.04
C LEU A 147 17.83 -8.02 15.90
N ALA A 148 17.96 -7.19 16.94
CA ALA A 148 18.86 -6.05 16.92
C ALA A 148 20.31 -6.46 16.58
N ARG A 149 20.80 -7.55 17.18
CA ARG A 149 22.12 -8.12 16.86
C ARG A 149 22.19 -8.60 15.42
N THR A 150 21.21 -9.39 14.98
CA THR A 150 21.16 -9.92 13.61
C THR A 150 21.20 -8.80 12.57
N LEU A 151 20.41 -7.73 12.76
CA LEU A 151 20.41 -6.56 11.87
C LEU A 151 21.78 -5.88 11.84
N SER A 152 22.38 -5.67 13.02
CA SER A 152 23.68 -5.01 13.16
C SER A 152 24.81 -5.83 12.52
N GLU A 153 24.86 -7.14 12.77
CA GLU A 153 25.88 -8.05 12.24
C GLU A 153 25.84 -8.13 10.71
N ASN A 154 24.65 -8.00 10.12
CA ASN A 154 24.45 -7.99 8.67
C ASN A 154 24.49 -6.57 8.05
N GLY A 155 24.79 -5.53 8.83
CA GLY A 155 24.86 -4.14 8.35
C GLY A 155 23.51 -3.60 7.85
N ILE A 156 22.39 -4.17 8.30
CA ILE A 156 21.05 -3.77 7.88
C ILE A 156 20.61 -2.55 8.67
N VAL A 157 20.44 -1.43 7.96
CA VAL A 157 20.03 -0.15 8.54
C VAL A 157 18.61 0.22 8.16
N LYS A 158 17.92 0.93 9.06
CA LYS A 158 16.57 1.43 8.81
C LYS A 158 16.59 2.45 7.67
N SER A 159 15.67 2.30 6.73
CA SER A 159 15.41 3.28 5.68
C SER A 159 13.91 3.49 5.50
N SER A 160 13.50 4.69 5.09
CA SER A 160 12.13 4.95 4.66
C SER A 160 11.98 4.60 3.18
N PHE A 161 11.02 3.74 2.85
CA PHE A 161 10.79 3.33 1.47
C PHE A 161 9.30 3.22 1.16
N SER A 162 8.88 3.76 0.01
CA SER A 162 7.54 3.60 -0.54
C SER A 162 7.62 2.97 -1.91
N LYS A 163 7.04 1.78 -2.08
CA LYS A 163 7.00 1.07 -3.38
C LYS A 163 6.37 1.95 -4.47
N TYR A 164 5.20 2.52 -4.16
CA TYR A 164 4.51 3.46 -5.04
C TYR A 164 5.33 4.72 -5.29
N GLY A 165 5.87 5.32 -4.22
CA GLY A 165 6.64 6.55 -4.31
C GLY A 165 7.87 6.40 -5.19
N LYS A 166 8.63 5.31 -5.03
CA LYS A 166 9.83 5.04 -5.84
C LYS A 166 9.49 4.96 -7.33
N TYR A 167 8.55 4.08 -7.70
CA TYR A 167 8.16 3.93 -9.11
C TYR A 167 7.60 5.22 -9.69
N TYR A 168 6.74 5.92 -8.94
CA TYR A 168 6.14 7.17 -9.42
C TYR A 168 7.20 8.25 -9.66
N MET A 169 8.18 8.42 -8.76
CA MET A 169 9.26 9.40 -8.95
C MET A 169 10.15 9.07 -10.15
N GLU A 170 10.47 7.80 -10.35
CA GLU A 170 11.31 7.33 -11.47
C GLU A 170 10.60 7.50 -12.82
N THR A 171 9.29 7.27 -12.89
CA THR A 171 8.51 7.34 -14.13
C THR A 171 7.93 8.71 -14.44
N ALA A 172 7.63 9.54 -13.44
CA ALA A 172 7.12 10.90 -13.62
C ALA A 172 8.22 11.92 -13.99
N GLY A 173 9.47 11.50 -14.17
CA GLY A 173 10.57 12.38 -14.57
C GLY A 173 11.09 13.31 -13.46
N ALA A 174 10.83 12.98 -12.19
CA ALA A 174 11.36 13.74 -11.06
C ALA A 174 12.87 13.45 -10.88
N ARG A 175 13.71 14.16 -11.64
CA ARG A 175 15.14 14.27 -11.33
C ARG A 175 15.32 14.98 -9.99
N GLN A 176 15.46 14.23 -8.91
CA GLN A 176 16.19 14.69 -7.73
C GLN A 176 17.23 13.63 -7.34
N LYS A 177 18.46 14.12 -7.19
CA LYS A 177 19.67 13.34 -6.89
C LYS A 177 19.43 12.41 -5.71
N ILE A 178 19.72 11.12 -5.89
CA ILE A 178 19.95 10.20 -4.79
C ILE A 178 21.27 10.64 -4.13
N ILE A 179 21.18 11.47 -3.10
CA ILE A 179 22.21 11.63 -2.08
C ILE A 179 21.50 11.35 -0.75
N GLY A 180 22.05 10.42 0.01
CA GLY A 180 21.49 9.93 1.26
C GLY A 180 21.11 11.08 2.20
N THR A 181 19.92 10.97 2.79
CA THR A 181 19.27 11.94 3.67
C THR A 181 18.57 13.07 2.92
N LEU A 182 17.33 12.81 2.47
CA LEU A 182 16.37 13.85 2.13
C LEU A 182 15.19 13.76 3.10
N LEU A 183 15.12 14.76 3.99
CA LEU A 183 13.89 15.09 4.70
C LEU A 183 12.83 15.44 3.65
N TRP A 184 11.59 15.07 3.94
CA TRP A 184 10.41 15.15 3.07
C TRP A 184 10.01 16.56 2.60
N GLU A 185 10.86 17.57 2.83
CA GLU A 185 10.56 18.99 2.66
C GLU A 185 10.89 19.54 1.26
N ASP A 186 11.67 18.80 0.43
CA ASP A 186 12.16 19.30 -0.86
C ASP A 186 11.40 18.79 -2.11
N ILE A 187 10.25 18.14 -1.94
CA ILE A 187 9.34 17.82 -3.06
C ILE A 187 8.51 19.08 -3.34
N PRO A 188 8.55 19.66 -4.56
CA PRO A 188 7.75 20.83 -4.92
C PRO A 188 6.28 20.58 -4.57
N GLU A 189 5.63 21.57 -3.96
CA GLU A 189 4.24 21.58 -3.48
C GLU A 189 3.23 21.12 -4.54
N LEU A 190 3.15 19.81 -4.80
CA LEU A 190 1.87 19.16 -4.92
C LEU A 190 1.32 19.15 -3.50
N ASP A 191 0.20 19.84 -3.28
CA ASP A 191 -0.65 19.75 -2.08
C ASP A 191 -1.16 18.29 -1.93
N MET A 192 -0.24 17.35 -1.69
CA MET A 192 -0.50 16.00 -1.25
C MET A 192 -0.85 16.09 0.22
N LYS A 193 -2.06 16.58 0.50
CA LYS A 193 -2.80 16.31 1.73
C LYS A 193 -3.13 14.82 1.84
N GLY A 194 -2.07 14.02 1.90
CA GLY A 194 -1.93 12.83 2.72
C GLY A 194 -2.94 11.71 2.55
N GLU A 195 -3.61 11.54 1.41
CA GLU A 195 -4.60 10.48 1.20
C GLU A 195 -4.33 9.76 -0.14
N LEU A 196 -4.15 8.43 -0.11
CA LEU A 196 -3.91 7.56 -1.27
C LEU A 196 -4.91 6.40 -1.26
N LEU A 197 -5.63 6.21 -2.36
CA LEU A 197 -6.53 5.07 -2.58
C LEU A 197 -5.79 3.97 -3.36
N TYR A 198 -5.84 2.76 -2.84
CA TYR A 198 -5.33 1.54 -3.47
C TYR A 198 -6.50 0.57 -3.70
N VAL A 199 -6.46 -0.15 -4.81
CA VAL A 199 -7.42 -1.23 -5.18
C VAL A 199 -6.61 -2.50 -5.45
#